data_AF-A0A4Y2I540-F1
#
_entry.id   AF-A0A4Y2I540-F1
#
_cell.length_a   1.000
_cell.length_b   1.000
_cell.length_c   1.000
_cell.angle_alpha   90.00
_cell.angle_beta   90.00
_cell.angle_gamma   90.00
#
_symmetry.space_group_name_H-M   'P 1'
#
loop_
_entity.id
_entity.type
_entity.pdbx_description
1 polymer ?
#
loop_
_entity_poly.entity_id
_entity_poly.type
_entity_poly.pdbx_seq_one_letter_code
_entity_poly.pdbx_strand_id
1 'polypeptide(L)'
;MRSTLSHLELMLDLKTKDLWSGMFTKLKSKLEELEVQKCMNIAQHKWTARKEISRVEALIFGEWNSLSECYSEVKKLAYVVLTIFGSTYSCEQAFSCMNIIKSKVRSQLTNKNLESCLKLKTTSYKPDLIKLSKGMQSQCSY
;
A
#
# COMPACT_ATOMS: atom_id res chain seq x y z
N MET A 1 -0.38 18.39 -41.83
CA MET A 1 -0.19 18.35 -40.35
C MET A 1 -1.33 17.69 -39.60
N ARG A 2 -2.61 17.99 -39.87
CA ARG A 2 -3.74 17.38 -39.12
C ARG A 2 -3.91 15.86 -39.41
N SER A 3 -3.69 15.43 -40.65
CA SER A 3 -3.78 14.02 -41.08
C SER A 3 -2.68 13.10 -40.50
N THR A 4 -1.48 13.62 -40.27
CA THR A 4 -0.36 12.86 -39.68
C THR A 4 -0.53 12.65 -38.17
N LEU A 5 -1.18 13.59 -37.49
CA LEU A 5 -1.53 13.50 -36.06
C LEU A 5 -2.59 12.42 -35.81
N SER A 6 -3.66 12.40 -36.62
CA SER A 6 -4.71 11.39 -36.53
C SER A 6 -4.18 9.97 -36.81
N HIS A 7 -3.18 9.83 -37.69
CA HIS A 7 -2.57 8.53 -38.00
C HIS A 7 -1.66 8.03 -36.86
N LEU A 8 -0.95 8.93 -36.18
CA LEU A 8 -0.19 8.64 -34.97
C LEU A 8 -1.08 8.30 -33.78
N GLU A 9 -2.20 9.00 -33.60
CA GLU A 9 -3.22 8.68 -32.59
C GLU A 9 -3.83 7.28 -32.84
N LEU A 10 -4.17 6.95 -34.10
CA LEU A 10 -4.70 5.62 -34.45
C LEU A 10 -3.66 4.49 -34.27
N MET A 11 -2.39 4.75 -34.59
CA MET A 11 -1.29 3.80 -34.34
C MET A 11 -1.01 3.61 -32.85
N LEU A 12 -1.15 4.67 -32.05
CA LEU A 12 -1.15 4.62 -30.60
C LEU A 12 -2.41 3.92 -30.06
N ASP A 13 -3.50 3.81 -30.79
CA ASP A 13 -4.75 3.23 -30.28
C ASP A 13 -4.88 1.73 -30.57
N LEU A 14 -4.43 1.27 -31.74
CA LEU A 14 -4.56 -0.14 -32.15
C LEU A 14 -3.41 -1.04 -31.67
N LYS A 15 -2.18 -0.53 -31.62
CA LYS A 15 -0.96 -1.29 -31.28
C LYS A 15 -0.59 -1.22 -29.79
N THR A 16 -1.30 -0.39 -29.04
CA THR A 16 -1.08 -0.27 -27.59
C THR A 16 -2.16 -0.99 -26.82
N LYS A 17 -3.35 -1.22 -27.39
CA LYS A 17 -4.45 -1.90 -26.70
C LYS A 17 -4.09 -3.33 -26.32
N ASP A 18 -3.49 -4.08 -27.25
CA ASP A 18 -2.97 -5.43 -27.03
C ASP A 18 -1.81 -5.42 -26.02
N LEU A 19 -0.88 -4.46 -26.15
CA LEU A 19 0.22 -4.26 -25.19
C LEU A 19 -0.32 -4.02 -23.77
N TRP A 20 -1.20 -3.05 -23.59
CA TRP A 20 -1.79 -2.68 -22.30
C TRP A 20 -2.61 -3.82 -21.73
N SER A 21 -3.46 -4.46 -22.53
CA SER A 21 -4.25 -5.61 -22.07
C SER A 21 -3.36 -6.77 -21.63
N GLY A 22 -2.28 -7.06 -22.35
CA GLY A 22 -1.30 -8.07 -21.97
C GLY A 22 -0.60 -7.72 -20.66
N MET A 23 -0.13 -6.48 -20.53
CA MET A 23 0.51 -5.97 -19.32
C MET A 23 -0.41 -6.06 -18.11
N PHE A 24 -1.64 -5.55 -18.22
CA PHE A 24 -2.61 -5.56 -17.12
C PHE A 24 -3.03 -6.98 -16.75
N THR A 25 -3.21 -7.86 -17.74
CA THR A 25 -3.53 -9.28 -17.48
C THR A 25 -2.40 -9.96 -16.71
N LYS A 26 -1.15 -9.72 -17.11
CA LYS A 26 0.03 -10.28 -16.43
C LYS A 26 0.23 -9.70 -15.02
N LEU A 27 0.00 -8.41 -14.84
CA LEU A 27 0.08 -7.78 -13.52
C LEU A 27 -1.03 -8.32 -12.61
N LYS A 28 -2.25 -8.46 -13.15
CA LYS A 28 -3.40 -9.02 -12.44
C LYS A 28 -3.13 -10.45 -11.97
N SER A 29 -2.64 -11.34 -12.83
CA SER A 29 -2.36 -12.73 -12.45
C SER A 29 -1.28 -12.83 -11.36
N LYS A 30 -0.21 -12.02 -11.44
CA LYS A 30 0.81 -11.93 -10.39
C LYS A 30 0.25 -11.44 -9.06
N LEU A 31 -0.68 -10.48 -9.09
CA LEU A 31 -1.33 -9.96 -7.89
C LEU A 31 -2.29 -10.99 -7.27
N GLU A 32 -3.02 -11.74 -8.10
CA GLU A 32 -3.88 -12.85 -7.66
C GLU A 32 -3.06 -13.96 -7.01
N GLU A 33 -1.93 -14.37 -7.61
CA GLU A 33 -1.03 -15.37 -7.03
C GLU A 33 -0.48 -14.91 -5.67
N LEU A 34 -0.14 -13.63 -5.56
CA LEU A 34 0.34 -13.04 -4.32
C LEU A 34 -0.74 -13.03 -3.22
N GLU A 35 -2.00 -12.76 -3.57
CA GLU A 35 -3.12 -12.86 -2.62
C GLU A 35 -3.35 -14.32 -2.16
N VAL A 36 -3.18 -15.30 -3.04
CA VAL A 36 -3.21 -16.74 -2.67
C VAL A 36 -2.07 -17.07 -1.70
N GLN A 37 -0.84 -16.58 -1.96
CA GLN A 37 0.29 -16.76 -1.05
C GLN A 37 0.04 -16.12 0.32
N LYS A 38 -0.57 -14.94 0.35
CA LYS A 38 -0.94 -14.24 1.58
C LYS A 38 -1.92 -15.08 2.42
N CYS A 39 -2.95 -15.67 1.81
CA CYS A 39 -3.86 -16.58 2.50
C CYS A 39 -3.14 -17.78 3.14
N MET A 40 -2.22 -18.41 2.40
CA MET A 40 -1.42 -19.53 2.91
C MET A 40 -0.51 -19.11 4.08
N ASN A 41 0.11 -17.93 4.00
CA ASN A 41 0.98 -17.39 5.05
C ASN A 41 0.23 -17.00 6.32
N ILE A 42 -1.02 -16.53 6.20
CA ILE A 42 -1.91 -16.28 7.34
C ILE A 42 -2.24 -17.60 8.04
N ALA A 43 -2.61 -18.64 7.27
CA ALA A 43 -2.91 -19.97 7.80
C ALA A 43 -1.70 -20.60 8.55
N GLN A 44 -0.47 -20.27 8.14
CA GLN A 44 0.76 -20.74 8.79
C GLN A 44 1.27 -19.84 9.93
N HIS A 45 0.53 -18.79 10.33
CA HIS A 45 0.98 -17.77 11.31
C HIS A 45 2.30 -17.07 10.94
N LYS A 46 2.74 -17.13 9.68
CA LYS A 46 3.98 -16.50 9.17
C LYS A 46 3.75 -15.11 8.58
N TRP A 47 2.49 -14.65 8.59
CA TRP A 47 2.11 -13.41 7.93
C TRP A 47 2.73 -12.17 8.58
N THR A 48 3.33 -11.32 7.76
CA THR A 48 3.76 -9.97 8.16
C THR A 48 3.31 -8.96 7.09
N ALA A 49 2.34 -8.10 7.43
CA ALA A 49 1.74 -7.10 6.54
C ALA A 49 2.76 -6.34 5.67
N ARG A 50 3.89 -5.95 6.27
CA ARG A 50 4.93 -5.14 5.62
C ARG A 50 5.62 -5.86 4.45
N LYS A 51 5.94 -7.15 4.59
CA LYS A 51 6.65 -7.89 3.53
C LYS A 51 5.79 -8.03 2.28
N GLU A 52 4.48 -8.15 2.47
CA GLU A 52 3.53 -8.30 1.36
C GLU A 52 3.30 -6.98 0.62
N ILE A 53 3.14 -5.86 1.35
CA ILE A 53 3.02 -4.52 0.75
C ILE A 53 4.25 -4.20 -0.11
N SER A 54 5.47 -4.45 0.41
CA SER A 54 6.69 -4.24 -0.38
C SER A 54 6.81 -5.17 -1.60
N ARG A 55 6.21 -6.38 -1.57
CA ARG A 55 6.16 -7.27 -2.74
C ARG A 55 5.17 -6.77 -3.79
N VAL A 56 3.99 -6.30 -3.39
CA VAL A 56 3.01 -5.69 -4.31
C VAL A 56 3.62 -4.48 -5.01
N GLU A 57 4.23 -3.57 -4.24
CA GLU A 57 4.92 -2.39 -4.79
C GLU A 57 5.99 -2.81 -5.79
N ALA A 58 6.89 -3.73 -5.43
CA ALA A 58 7.95 -4.21 -6.30
C ALA A 58 7.42 -4.83 -7.61
N LEU A 59 6.31 -5.58 -7.57
CA LEU A 59 5.69 -6.15 -8.76
C LEU A 59 5.12 -5.08 -9.68
N ILE A 60 4.38 -4.11 -9.12
CA ILE A 60 3.81 -3.00 -9.87
C ILE A 60 4.94 -2.18 -10.51
N PHE A 61 5.91 -1.72 -9.72
CA PHE A 61 7.06 -0.95 -10.23
C PHE A 61 7.87 -1.73 -11.28
N GLY A 62 8.13 -3.03 -11.05
CA GLY A 62 8.85 -3.87 -12.00
C GLY A 62 8.13 -3.99 -13.35
N GLU A 63 6.82 -4.22 -13.32
CA GLU A 63 6.04 -4.36 -14.56
C GLU A 63 5.94 -3.02 -15.32
N TRP A 64 5.69 -1.90 -14.63
CA TRP A 64 5.70 -0.57 -15.24
C TRP A 64 7.06 -0.18 -15.80
N ASN A 65 8.15 -0.53 -15.12
CA ASN A 65 9.49 -0.24 -15.61
C ASN A 65 9.87 -1.07 -16.83
N SER A 66 9.28 -2.26 -17.02
CA SER A 66 9.54 -3.14 -18.18
C SER A 66 9.02 -2.61 -19.53
N LEU A 67 8.12 -1.62 -19.52
CA LEU A 67 7.65 -0.97 -20.75
C LEU A 67 8.80 -0.22 -21.44
N SER A 68 8.69 -0.03 -22.75
CA SER A 68 9.67 0.75 -23.52
C SER A 68 9.76 2.22 -23.05
N GLU A 69 10.92 2.86 -23.28
CA GLU A 69 11.16 4.28 -22.97
C GLU A 69 10.26 5.24 -23.76
N CYS A 70 9.73 4.81 -24.91
CA CYS A 70 8.74 5.60 -25.66
C CYS A 70 7.43 5.84 -24.89
N TYR A 71 7.22 5.14 -23.76
CA TYR A 71 6.09 5.34 -22.84
C TYR A 71 6.48 6.09 -21.55
N SER A 72 7.63 6.76 -21.51
CA SER A 72 8.15 7.44 -20.31
C SER A 72 7.16 8.42 -19.68
N GLU A 73 6.44 9.22 -20.47
CA GLU A 73 5.42 10.15 -19.95
C GLU A 73 4.21 9.41 -19.35
N VAL A 74 3.80 8.29 -19.95
CA VAL A 74 2.72 7.45 -19.42
C VAL A 74 3.15 6.80 -18.09
N LYS A 75 4.41 6.33 -18.00
CA LYS A 75 4.96 5.81 -16.73
C LYS A 75 4.94 6.85 -15.62
N LYS A 76 5.38 8.09 -15.92
CA LYS A 76 5.37 9.20 -14.94
C LYS A 76 3.95 9.47 -14.45
N LEU A 77 2.98 9.56 -15.37
CA LEU A 77 1.58 9.78 -15.02
C LEU A 77 1.05 8.64 -14.13
N ALA A 78 1.32 7.38 -14.49
CA ALA A 78 0.92 6.22 -13.70
C ALA A 78 1.50 6.29 -12.28
N TYR A 79 2.77 6.64 -12.12
CA TYR A 79 3.39 6.77 -10.80
C TYR A 79 2.79 7.90 -9.95
N VAL A 80 2.47 9.05 -10.56
CA VAL A 80 1.78 10.14 -9.85
C VAL A 80 0.41 9.67 -9.36
N VAL A 81 -0.37 9.04 -10.25
CA VAL A 81 -1.70 8.52 -9.93
C VAL A 81 -1.63 7.47 -8.80
N LEU A 82 -0.71 6.51 -8.91
CA LEU A 82 -0.49 5.48 -7.87
C LEU A 82 -0.09 6.10 -6.52
N THR A 83 0.76 7.12 -6.53
CA THR A 83 1.20 7.82 -5.32
C THR A 83 0.03 8.55 -4.65
N ILE A 84 -0.81 9.24 -5.43
CA ILE A 84 -2.01 9.91 -4.91
C ILE A 84 -2.92 8.89 -4.23
N PHE A 85 -3.29 7.80 -4.92
CA PHE A 85 -4.15 6.77 -4.34
C PHE A 85 -3.54 6.12 -3.10
N GLY A 86 -2.25 5.77 -3.13
CA GLY A 86 -1.56 5.16 -1.99
C GLY A 86 -1.51 6.09 -0.77
N SER A 87 -1.27 7.38 -0.98
CA SER A 87 -1.26 8.38 0.09
C SER A 87 -2.66 8.62 0.67
N THR A 88 -3.69 8.73 -0.17
CA THR A 88 -5.09 8.87 0.25
C THR A 88 -5.52 7.69 1.11
N TYR A 89 -5.28 6.46 0.63
CA TYR A 89 -5.61 5.25 1.39
C TYR A 89 -4.90 5.23 2.75
N SER A 90 -3.62 5.57 2.79
CA SER A 90 -2.84 5.60 4.04
C SER A 90 -3.40 6.62 5.04
N CYS A 91 -3.78 7.81 4.56
CA CYS A 91 -4.42 8.83 5.38
C CYS A 91 -5.77 8.36 5.92
N GLU A 92 -6.62 7.77 5.08
CA GLU A 92 -7.93 7.21 5.49
C GLU A 92 -7.78 6.12 6.55
N GLN A 93 -6.81 5.20 6.36
CA GLN A 93 -6.50 4.17 7.36
C GLN A 93 -6.03 4.79 8.69
N ALA A 94 -5.20 5.83 8.64
CA ALA A 94 -4.76 6.54 9.84
C ALA A 94 -5.93 7.24 10.56
N PHE A 95 -6.83 7.90 9.83
CA PHE A 95 -8.03 8.53 10.40
C PHE A 95 -9.00 7.50 10.99
N SER A 96 -9.22 6.38 10.30
CA SER A 96 -10.03 5.27 10.81
C SER A 96 -9.44 4.73 12.12
N CYS A 97 -8.13 4.48 12.16
CA CYS A 97 -7.42 4.08 13.37
C CYS A 97 -7.59 5.12 14.49
N MET A 98 -7.47 6.41 14.18
CA MET A 98 -7.64 7.50 15.13
C MET A 98 -9.03 7.48 15.75
N ASN A 99 -10.07 7.32 14.93
CA ASN A 99 -11.46 7.25 15.39
C ASN A 99 -11.71 6.04 16.30
N ILE A 100 -11.16 4.87 15.96
CA ILE A 100 -11.27 3.65 16.80
C ILE A 100 -10.53 3.83 18.13
N ILE A 101 -9.33 4.43 18.13
CA ILE A 101 -8.58 4.68 19.37
C ILE A 101 -9.34 5.67 20.25
N LYS A 102 -9.77 6.82 19.68
CA LYS A 102 -10.49 7.85 20.42
C LYS A 102 -11.85 7.37 20.94
N SER A 103 -12.53 6.43 20.28
CA SER A 103 -13.81 5.89 20.77
C SER A 103 -13.63 4.93 21.95
N LYS A 104 -12.56 4.12 21.97
CA LYS A 104 -12.34 3.10 23.01
C LYS A 104 -11.80 3.62 24.34
N VAL A 105 -10.99 4.68 24.33
CA VAL A 105 -10.29 5.19 25.54
C VAL A 105 -10.45 6.71 25.72
N ARG A 106 -11.58 7.26 25.25
CA ARG A 106 -11.86 8.71 25.10
C ARG A 106 -11.55 9.56 26.33
N SER A 107 -11.79 9.03 27.53
CA SER A 107 -11.60 9.74 28.80
C SER A 107 -10.16 9.71 29.33
N GLN A 108 -9.27 8.91 28.74
CA GLN A 108 -7.91 8.65 29.25
C GLN A 108 -6.80 9.05 28.26
N LEU A 109 -7.16 9.55 27.08
CA LEU A 109 -6.23 9.76 25.97
C LEU A 109 -5.79 11.24 25.85
N THR A 110 -4.48 11.48 25.94
CA THR A 110 -3.80 12.75 25.64
C THR A 110 -3.26 12.75 24.21
N ASN A 111 -2.94 13.91 23.63
CA ASN A 111 -2.40 13.95 22.25
C ASN A 111 -1.13 13.10 22.06
N LYS A 112 -0.26 13.03 23.08
CA LYS A 112 0.99 12.22 23.04
C LYS A 112 0.74 10.71 22.99
N ASN A 113 -0.25 10.23 23.74
CA ASN A 113 -0.55 8.79 23.76
C ASN A 113 -1.39 8.37 22.54
N LEU A 114 -2.20 9.27 21.97
CA LEU A 114 -2.85 9.08 20.67
C LEU A 114 -1.82 8.91 19.54
N GLU A 115 -0.82 9.78 19.47
CA GLU A 115 0.25 9.70 18.47
C GLU A 115 1.02 8.37 18.57
N SER A 116 1.37 7.96 19.80
CA SER A 116 2.04 6.68 20.05
C SER A 116 1.19 5.48 19.62
N CYS A 117 -0.12 5.48 19.93
CA CYS A 117 -1.04 4.42 19.51
C CYS A 117 -1.24 4.38 17.99
N LEU A 118 -1.31 5.54 17.34
CA LEU A 118 -1.37 5.61 15.87
C LEU A 118 -0.10 5.03 15.27
N LYS A 119 1.09 5.46 15.71
CA LYS A 119 2.37 4.91 15.26
C LYS A 119 2.44 3.39 15.45
N LEU A 120 1.97 2.86 16.58
CA LEU A 120 1.92 1.41 16.82
C LEU A 120 0.99 0.67 15.85
N LYS A 121 -0.11 1.29 15.43
CA LYS A 121 -1.08 0.67 14.49
C LYS A 121 -0.69 0.81 13.02
N THR A 122 -0.09 1.93 12.65
CA THR A 122 0.20 2.27 11.25
C THR A 122 1.63 1.94 10.83
N THR A 123 2.55 1.71 11.78
CA THR A 123 3.94 1.34 11.49
C THR A 123 4.24 -0.09 11.93
N SER A 124 5.38 -0.65 11.52
CA SER A 124 5.82 -1.98 12.00
C SER A 124 6.59 -1.92 13.31
N TYR A 125 6.54 -0.80 14.04
CA TYR A 125 7.24 -0.68 15.30
C TYR A 125 6.72 -1.77 16.25
N LYS A 126 7.60 -2.71 16.63
CA LYS A 126 7.32 -3.72 17.64
C LYS A 126 7.87 -3.22 18.97
N PRO A 127 7.03 -2.78 19.91
CA PRO A 127 7.51 -2.35 21.21
C PRO A 127 8.13 -3.53 21.96
N ASP A 128 9.24 -3.28 22.64
CA ASP A 128 9.86 -4.26 23.54
C ASP A 128 9.00 -4.39 24.81
N LEU A 129 8.09 -5.36 24.78
CA LEU A 129 7.13 -5.61 25.85
C LEU A 129 7.81 -6.02 27.15
N ILE A 130 8.96 -6.69 27.11
CA ILE A 130 9.69 -7.14 28.29
C ILE A 130 10.34 -5.95 28.99
N LYS A 131 10.92 -5.02 28.21
CA LYS A 131 11.46 -3.79 28.75
C LYS A 131 10.37 -2.87 29.29
N LEU A 132 9.22 -2.78 28.60
CA LEU A 132 8.08 -1.97 29.02
C LEU A 132 7.43 -2.51 30.31
N SER A 133 7.24 -3.82 30.43
CA SER A 133 6.59 -4.42 31.61
C SER A 133 7.40 -4.22 32.89
N LYS A 134 8.73 -4.24 32.81
CA LYS A 134 9.62 -3.97 33.95
C LYS A 134 9.52 -2.54 34.49
N GLY A 135 9.04 -1.59 33.68
CA GLY A 135 8.86 -0.18 34.08
C GLY A 135 7.43 0.17 34.54
N MET A 136 6.47 -0.75 34.41
CA MET A 136 5.09 -0.51 34.85
C MET A 136 4.95 -0.84 36.35
N GLN A 137 4.71 0.16 37.19
CA GLN A 137 4.23 -0.08 38.56
C GLN A 137 2.76 -0.54 38.48
N SER A 138 2.47 -1.75 38.93
CA SER A 138 1.10 -2.23 39.05
C SER A 138 0.40 -1.45 40.16
N GLN A 139 -0.65 -0.69 39.82
CA GLN A 139 -1.55 -0.17 40.84
C GLN A 139 -2.52 -1.28 41.22
N CYS A 140 -2.43 -1.72 42.47
CA CYS A 140 -3.41 -2.63 43.04
C CYS A 140 -4.62 -1.80 43.47
N SER A 141 -5.75 -2.00 42.80
CA SER A 141 -7.03 -1.48 43.27
C SER A 141 -7.48 -2.34 44.45
N TYR A 142 -7.70 -1.72 45.61
CA TYR A 142 -8.31 -2.37 46.79
C TYR A 142 -9.83 -2.28 46.72
#